data_AF-A0A967HZ21-F1
#
_entry.id   AF-A0A967HZ21-F1
#
_cell.length_a   1.000
_cell.length_b   1.000
_cell.length_c   1.000
_cell.angle_alpha   90.00
_cell.angle_beta   90.00
_cell.angle_gamma   90.00
#
_symmetry.space_group_name_H-M   'P 1'
#
loop_
_entity.id
_entity.type
_entity.pdbx_description
1 polymer ?
#
loop_
_entity_poly.entity_id
_entity_poly.type
_entity_poly.pdbx_seq_one_letter_code
_entity_poly.pdbx_strand_id
1 'polypeptide(L)'
;EKHLGPGETVFLTADGYEQRTKPGDKMQICAFLWVYYGYPATQYEGINVELVRNRCGSALARNDEVEVDFVAGIPDSGIGHAIGYANEKKIPYLRPFVKYTPTWPRSFMPQNQEVRDLVAKMKLIPIRSMIEGKRILFCEDSIVRGTQLKDNIQILFDYGASEVHMRPACPTLIFPCEFLNFSTSRSRLDLAGRSVINEIEVGDEENLDDYYTPGSEKYVEMIDRI
;
A
#
# COMPACT_ATOMS: atom_id res chain seq x y z
N GLU A 1 -14.03 18.58 20.37
CA GLU A 1 -12.81 18.08 19.68
C GLU A 1 -12.49 19.05 18.55
N LYS A 2 -11.22 19.42 18.33
CA LYS A 2 -10.80 20.38 17.29
C LYS A 2 -9.55 19.88 16.58
N HIS A 3 -9.57 19.85 15.26
CA HIS A 3 -8.38 19.68 14.43
C HIS A 3 -7.79 21.05 14.08
N LEU A 4 -6.47 21.13 13.92
CA LEU A 4 -5.81 22.33 13.40
C LEU A 4 -6.05 22.44 11.90
N GLY A 5 -6.40 23.64 11.45
CA GLY A 5 -6.47 23.96 10.02
C GLY A 5 -5.08 24.28 9.43
N PRO A 6 -4.99 24.46 8.10
CA PRO A 6 -3.72 24.66 7.41
C PRO A 6 -3.05 25.96 7.86
N GLY A 7 -1.83 25.90 8.37
CA GLY A 7 -1.10 27.08 8.88
C GLY A 7 -1.70 27.70 10.15
N GLU A 8 -2.66 27.03 10.79
CA GLU A 8 -3.22 27.50 12.07
C GLU A 8 -2.18 27.39 13.17
N THR A 9 -2.05 28.45 13.98
CA THR A 9 -1.23 28.45 15.18
C THR A 9 -2.11 28.61 16.40
N VAL A 10 -1.96 27.71 17.37
CA VAL A 10 -2.63 27.79 18.67
C VAL A 10 -1.60 27.83 19.79
N PHE A 11 -1.88 28.61 20.83
CA PHE A 11 -1.12 28.64 22.07
C PHE A 11 -1.91 27.89 23.16
N LEU A 12 -1.33 26.82 23.69
CA LEU A 12 -1.93 25.99 24.73
C LEU A 12 -1.49 26.51 26.11
N THR A 13 -2.45 26.71 27.02
CA THR A 13 -2.23 27.09 28.43
C THR A 13 -2.84 26.06 29.38
N ALA A 14 -2.60 26.21 30.68
CA ALA A 14 -3.24 25.36 31.69
C ALA A 14 -4.78 25.50 31.70
N ASP A 15 -5.31 26.66 31.30
CA ASP A 15 -6.74 26.97 31.34
C ASP A 15 -7.44 26.72 29.99
N GLY A 16 -6.71 26.41 28.91
CA GLY A 16 -7.30 26.16 27.59
C GLY A 16 -6.36 26.40 26.42
N TYR A 17 -6.89 26.95 25.33
CA TYR A 17 -6.10 27.34 24.15
C TYR A 17 -6.55 28.67 23.56
N GLU A 18 -5.61 29.39 22.97
CA GLU A 18 -5.83 30.65 22.26
C GLU A 18 -5.37 30.50 20.80
N GLN A 19 -6.23 30.83 19.84
CA GLN A 19 -5.82 30.86 18.43
C GLN A 19 -5.00 32.12 18.15
N ARG A 20 -3.73 31.93 17.75
CA ARG A 20 -2.80 33.02 17.40
C ARG A 20 -2.92 33.42 15.94
N THR A 21 -3.11 32.43 15.07
CA THR A 21 -3.28 32.63 13.63
C THR A 21 -4.46 31.81 13.16
N LYS A 22 -5.36 32.42 12.38
CA LYS A 22 -6.47 31.70 11.74
C LYS A 22 -5.94 30.70 10.72
N PRO A 23 -6.62 29.57 10.49
CA PRO A 23 -6.26 28.67 9.41
C PRO A 23 -6.38 29.38 8.05
N GLY A 24 -5.56 28.97 7.09
CA GLY A 24 -5.75 29.25 5.68
C GLY A 24 -6.99 28.55 5.11
N ASP A 25 -7.29 28.84 3.86
CA ASP A 25 -8.43 28.32 3.11
C ASP A 25 -8.14 27.01 2.38
N LYS A 26 -6.88 26.76 2.04
CA LYS A 26 -6.46 25.58 1.28
C LYS A 26 -5.94 24.46 2.19
N MET A 27 -6.79 23.48 2.48
CA MET A 27 -6.40 22.22 3.11
C MET A 27 -5.99 21.20 2.03
N GLN A 28 -4.84 20.55 2.20
CA GLN A 28 -4.39 19.44 1.33
C GLN A 28 -3.76 18.36 2.21
N ILE A 29 -4.59 17.52 2.83
CA ILE A 29 -4.12 16.37 3.60
C ILE A 29 -3.57 15.29 2.66
N CYS A 30 -2.47 14.66 3.08
CA CYS A 30 -1.81 13.60 2.32
C CYS A 30 -2.74 12.40 2.11
N ALA A 31 -3.06 12.07 0.85
CA ALA A 31 -3.89 10.91 0.50
C ALA A 31 -3.33 9.59 1.05
N PHE A 32 -2.01 9.49 1.17
CA PHE A 32 -1.30 8.31 1.68
C PHE A 32 -1.62 7.99 3.15
N LEU A 33 -2.16 8.95 3.91
CA LEU A 33 -2.68 8.70 5.25
C LEU A 33 -3.90 7.77 5.22
N TRP A 34 -4.80 7.88 4.24
CA TRP A 34 -5.90 6.93 4.13
C TRP A 34 -5.47 5.61 3.48
N VAL A 35 -4.63 5.68 2.45
CA VAL A 35 -4.23 4.49 1.67
C VAL A 35 -3.35 3.53 2.48
N TYR A 36 -2.38 4.06 3.25
CA TYR A 36 -1.35 3.25 3.91
C TYR A 36 -1.00 3.69 5.33
N TYR A 37 -0.59 4.95 5.52
CA TYR A 37 0.14 5.36 6.73
C TYR A 37 -0.74 5.57 7.97
N GLY A 38 -1.98 6.01 7.78
CA GLY A 38 -2.90 6.30 8.85
C GLY A 38 -3.35 5.04 9.59
N TYR A 39 -3.63 5.22 10.88
CA TYR A 39 -4.15 4.14 11.70
C TYR A 39 -5.64 3.87 11.35
N PRO A 40 -6.09 2.60 11.19
CA PRO A 40 -7.45 2.27 10.74
C PRO A 40 -8.59 2.97 11.51
N ALA A 41 -8.44 3.14 12.82
CA ALA A 41 -9.45 3.76 13.68
C ALA A 41 -9.44 5.31 13.63
N THR A 42 -8.49 5.92 12.94
CA THR A 42 -8.36 7.38 12.85
C THR A 42 -9.23 7.96 11.75
N GLN A 43 -9.54 9.25 11.86
CA GLN A 43 -10.18 10.04 10.82
C GLN A 43 -9.31 11.24 10.47
N TYR A 44 -9.24 11.56 9.18
CA TYR A 44 -8.67 12.80 8.66
C TYR A 44 -9.77 13.49 7.88
N GLU A 45 -9.97 14.79 8.07
CA GLU A 45 -11.06 15.54 7.42
C GLU A 45 -12.46 14.91 7.60
N GLY A 46 -12.71 14.23 8.73
CA GLY A 46 -13.96 13.50 8.98
C GLY A 46 -14.12 12.20 8.17
N ILE A 47 -13.09 11.78 7.45
CA ILE A 47 -13.05 10.57 6.65
C ILE A 47 -12.21 9.52 7.38
N ASN A 48 -12.85 8.41 7.78
CA ASN A 48 -12.17 7.30 8.44
C ASN A 48 -11.26 6.51 7.50
N VAL A 49 -10.07 6.13 7.99
CA VAL A 49 -9.06 5.38 7.25
C VAL A 49 -9.57 4.02 6.80
N GLU A 50 -10.10 3.19 7.70
CA GLU A 50 -10.55 1.84 7.36
C GLU A 50 -11.70 1.85 6.34
N LEU A 51 -12.63 2.80 6.47
CA LEU A 51 -13.70 2.99 5.50
C LEU A 51 -13.18 3.35 4.10
N VAL A 52 -12.15 4.20 4.01
CA VAL A 52 -11.53 4.51 2.70
C VAL A 52 -10.90 3.26 2.10
N ARG A 53 -10.16 2.47 2.89
CA ARG A 53 -9.55 1.23 2.39
C ARG A 53 -10.59 0.24 1.87
N ASN A 54 -11.69 0.07 2.60
CA ASN A 54 -12.81 -0.75 2.14
C ASN A 54 -13.40 -0.22 0.83
N ARG A 55 -13.60 1.11 0.71
CA ARG A 55 -14.10 1.72 -0.54
C ARG A 55 -13.14 1.56 -1.71
N CYS A 56 -11.83 1.68 -1.49
CA CYS A 56 -10.81 1.42 -2.51
C CYS A 56 -10.88 -0.03 -3.00
N GLY A 57 -10.96 -0.99 -2.07
CA GLY A 57 -11.17 -2.41 -2.39
C GLY A 57 -12.43 -2.66 -3.21
N SER A 58 -13.56 -2.08 -2.81
CA SER A 58 -14.81 -2.19 -3.55
C SER A 58 -14.72 -1.56 -4.95
N ALA A 59 -14.02 -0.44 -5.09
CA ALA A 59 -13.80 0.19 -6.40
C ALA A 59 -12.93 -0.68 -7.33
N LEU A 60 -11.90 -1.33 -6.79
CA LEU A 60 -11.11 -2.32 -7.54
C LEU A 60 -11.99 -3.48 -8.01
N ALA A 61 -12.78 -4.05 -7.10
CA ALA A 61 -13.69 -5.16 -7.38
C ALA A 61 -14.70 -4.86 -8.50
N ARG A 62 -15.23 -3.64 -8.61
CA ARG A 62 -16.19 -3.28 -9.68
C ARG A 62 -15.58 -3.31 -11.08
N ASN A 63 -14.26 -3.12 -11.19
CA ASN A 63 -13.54 -3.04 -12.46
C ASN A 63 -12.72 -4.30 -12.77
N ASP A 64 -12.92 -5.38 -12.03
CA ASP A 64 -12.16 -6.62 -12.17
C ASP A 64 -13.11 -7.76 -12.56
N GLU A 65 -12.68 -8.70 -13.39
CA GLU A 65 -13.50 -9.83 -13.85
C GLU A 65 -12.91 -11.19 -13.45
N VAL A 66 -11.79 -11.19 -12.72
CA VAL A 66 -11.09 -12.42 -12.36
C VAL A 66 -11.92 -13.30 -11.41
N GLU A 67 -11.91 -14.60 -11.69
CA GLU A 67 -12.49 -15.62 -10.80
C GLU A 67 -11.39 -16.26 -9.95
N VAL A 68 -11.53 -16.13 -8.63
CA VAL A 68 -10.59 -16.69 -7.64
C VAL A 68 -11.35 -17.45 -6.55
N ASP A 69 -10.64 -18.32 -5.84
CA ASP A 69 -11.24 -19.13 -4.78
C ASP A 69 -11.43 -18.32 -3.48
N PHE A 70 -10.53 -17.36 -3.22
CA PHE A 70 -10.66 -16.41 -2.12
C PHE A 70 -9.82 -15.14 -2.34
N VAL A 71 -10.14 -14.13 -1.55
CA VAL A 71 -9.42 -12.85 -1.47
C VAL A 71 -8.67 -12.78 -0.15
N ALA A 72 -7.48 -12.22 -0.16
CA ALA A 72 -6.66 -11.96 1.01
C ALA A 72 -6.04 -10.57 0.94
N GLY A 73 -5.61 -10.04 2.07
CA GLY A 73 -4.87 -8.78 2.12
C GLY A 73 -3.47 -9.05 2.63
N ILE A 74 -2.46 -8.36 2.08
CA ILE A 74 -1.12 -8.35 2.67
C ILE A 74 -1.18 -7.59 4.00
N PRO A 75 -0.88 -8.23 5.14
CA PRO A 75 -1.03 -7.59 6.43
C PRO A 75 -0.01 -6.47 6.68
N ASP A 76 -0.39 -5.35 7.31
CA ASP A 76 -1.71 -5.08 7.90
C ASP A 76 -2.59 -4.17 7.03
N SER A 77 -1.98 -3.30 6.24
CA SER A 77 -2.64 -2.23 5.47
C SER A 77 -3.47 -2.76 4.30
N GLY A 78 -3.05 -3.85 3.66
CA GLY A 78 -3.80 -4.51 2.58
C GLY A 78 -5.11 -5.17 3.04
N ILE A 79 -5.30 -5.38 4.35
CA ILE A 79 -6.49 -6.08 4.90
C ILE A 79 -7.78 -5.32 4.60
N GLY A 80 -7.83 -4.02 4.88
CA GLY A 80 -9.05 -3.22 4.66
C GLY A 80 -9.45 -3.17 3.19
N HIS A 81 -8.47 -3.09 2.29
CA HIS A 81 -8.66 -3.16 0.84
C HIS A 81 -9.22 -4.52 0.41
N ALA A 82 -8.65 -5.62 0.93
CA ALA A 82 -9.12 -6.96 0.64
C ALA A 82 -10.55 -7.23 1.14
N ILE A 83 -10.91 -6.74 2.32
CA ILE A 83 -12.26 -6.87 2.87
C ILE A 83 -13.26 -6.13 1.95
N GLY A 84 -12.93 -4.91 1.56
CA GLY A 84 -13.76 -4.13 0.63
C GLY A 84 -13.97 -4.82 -0.73
N TYR A 85 -12.89 -5.39 -1.28
CA TYR A 85 -12.94 -6.15 -2.52
C TYR A 85 -13.81 -7.41 -2.38
N ALA A 86 -13.55 -8.22 -1.35
CA ALA A 86 -14.25 -9.46 -1.07
C ALA A 86 -15.76 -9.24 -0.89
N ASN A 87 -16.14 -8.19 -0.14
CA ASN A 87 -17.54 -7.84 0.09
C ASN A 87 -18.26 -7.42 -1.19
N GLU A 88 -17.62 -6.62 -2.04
CA GLU A 88 -18.20 -6.18 -3.31
C GLU A 88 -18.36 -7.35 -4.29
N LYS A 89 -17.34 -8.22 -4.41
CA LYS A 89 -17.38 -9.41 -5.28
C LYS A 89 -18.16 -10.59 -4.71
N LYS A 90 -18.46 -10.60 -3.41
CA LYS A 90 -19.06 -11.72 -2.67
C LYS A 90 -18.18 -12.98 -2.73
N ILE A 91 -16.87 -12.81 -2.65
CA ILE A 91 -15.87 -13.88 -2.58
C ILE A 91 -15.38 -14.02 -1.13
N PRO A 92 -15.08 -15.23 -0.62
CA PRO A 92 -14.56 -15.38 0.73
C PRO A 92 -13.28 -14.58 0.96
N TYR A 93 -13.22 -13.84 2.07
CA TYR A 93 -11.96 -13.30 2.59
C TYR A 93 -11.30 -14.33 3.50
N LEU A 94 -10.05 -14.70 3.23
CA LEU A 94 -9.24 -15.59 4.06
C LEU A 94 -7.89 -14.97 4.39
N ARG A 95 -7.18 -15.58 5.35
CA ARG A 95 -5.87 -15.12 5.85
C ARG A 95 -4.79 -16.19 5.63
N PRO A 96 -4.32 -16.37 4.38
CA PRO A 96 -3.27 -17.34 4.05
C PRO A 96 -1.88 -16.93 4.57
N PHE A 97 -1.72 -15.67 5.00
CA PHE A 97 -0.55 -15.19 5.72
C PHE A 97 -0.92 -14.80 7.15
N VAL A 98 -0.06 -15.19 8.09
CA VAL A 98 -0.05 -14.66 9.45
C VAL A 98 1.15 -13.73 9.59
N LYS A 99 0.89 -12.48 9.94
CA LYS A 99 1.95 -11.55 10.30
C LYS A 99 2.56 -11.96 11.63
N TYR A 100 3.85 -12.27 11.64
CA TYR A 100 4.55 -12.55 12.88
C TYR A 100 4.64 -11.27 13.72
N THR A 101 3.90 -11.26 14.83
CA THR A 101 3.82 -10.13 15.77
C THR A 101 4.17 -10.52 17.22
N PRO A 102 5.31 -11.17 17.51
CA PRO A 102 5.81 -11.17 18.88
C PRO A 102 6.61 -9.90 19.14
N THR A 103 6.50 -9.42 20.38
CA THR A 103 7.26 -8.35 21.00
C THR A 103 8.75 -8.37 20.61
N TRP A 104 9.09 -7.53 19.63
CA TRP A 104 10.42 -6.99 19.21
C TRP A 104 11.68 -7.84 19.48
N PRO A 105 12.45 -8.20 18.43
CA PRO A 105 13.44 -7.27 17.87
C PRO A 105 13.15 -6.84 16.42
N ARG A 106 13.45 -5.58 16.06
CA ARG A 106 13.56 -5.14 14.64
C ARG A 106 14.51 -6.11 13.92
N SER A 107 14.26 -6.44 12.66
CA SER A 107 15.06 -7.43 11.91
C SER A 107 16.57 -7.15 11.87
N PHE A 108 17.01 -5.92 12.20
CA PHE A 108 18.42 -5.55 12.32
C PHE A 108 19.05 -5.75 13.71
N MET A 109 18.26 -6.00 14.75
CA MET A 109 18.73 -6.12 16.13
C MET A 109 19.56 -7.38 16.41
N PRO A 110 19.27 -8.56 15.81
CA PRO A 110 20.16 -9.71 15.96
C PRO A 110 21.57 -9.35 15.47
N GLN A 111 22.60 -9.73 16.21
CA GLN A 111 24.00 -9.53 15.80
C GLN A 111 24.42 -10.52 14.71
N ASN A 112 23.78 -11.69 14.67
CA ASN A 112 24.02 -12.74 13.68
C ASN A 112 23.16 -12.49 12.42
N GLN A 113 23.81 -12.48 11.24
CA GLN A 113 23.16 -12.22 9.95
C GLN A 113 22.13 -13.30 9.57
N GLU A 114 22.39 -14.57 9.83
CA GLU A 114 21.44 -15.67 9.57
C GLU A 114 20.14 -15.49 10.37
N VAL A 115 20.25 -15.00 11.61
CA VAL A 115 19.08 -14.67 12.44
C VAL A 115 18.34 -13.45 11.89
N ARG A 116 19.04 -12.44 11.35
CA ARG A 116 18.40 -11.31 10.67
C ARG A 116 17.61 -11.77 9.45
N ASP A 117 18.20 -12.65 8.65
CA ASP A 117 17.59 -13.18 7.43
C ASP A 117 16.36 -14.04 7.78
N LEU A 118 16.45 -14.86 8.85
CA LEU A 118 15.32 -15.62 9.37
C LEU A 118 14.19 -14.70 9.86
N VAL A 119 14.50 -13.67 10.66
CA VAL A 119 13.49 -12.71 11.16
C VAL A 119 12.86 -11.93 10.01
N ALA A 120 13.63 -11.60 8.97
CA ALA A 120 13.11 -10.95 7.76
C ALA A 120 12.13 -11.86 7.01
N LYS A 121 12.43 -13.16 6.88
CA LYS A 121 11.54 -14.17 6.29
C LYS A 121 10.28 -14.43 7.14
N MET A 122 10.39 -14.34 8.46
CA MET A 122 9.27 -14.60 9.37
C MET A 122 8.22 -13.48 9.38
N LYS A 123 8.45 -12.33 8.75
CA LYS A 123 7.49 -11.20 8.78
C LYS A 123 6.06 -11.62 8.36
N LEU A 124 5.96 -12.47 7.34
CA LEU A 124 4.71 -13.05 6.86
C LEU A 124 4.87 -14.57 6.79
N ILE A 125 4.10 -15.29 7.59
CA ILE A 125 4.15 -16.74 7.69
C ILE A 125 3.02 -17.33 6.85
N PRO A 126 3.32 -18.02 5.73
CA PRO A 126 2.30 -18.66 4.88
C PRO A 126 1.67 -19.88 5.55
N ILE A 127 0.38 -20.11 5.29
CA ILE A 127 -0.37 -21.29 5.72
C ILE A 127 -0.62 -22.19 4.51
N ARG A 128 0.21 -23.22 4.33
CA ARG A 128 0.15 -24.12 3.15
C ARG A 128 -1.25 -24.69 2.89
N SER A 129 -1.94 -25.15 3.93
CA SER A 129 -3.29 -25.72 3.80
C SER A 129 -4.36 -24.75 3.29
N MET A 130 -4.11 -23.44 3.33
CA MET A 130 -4.98 -22.43 2.73
C MET A 130 -4.54 -22.02 1.32
N ILE A 131 -3.29 -22.31 0.93
CA ILE A 131 -2.68 -21.83 -0.32
C ILE A 131 -2.68 -22.92 -1.40
N GLU A 132 -2.39 -24.16 -1.02
CA GLU A 132 -2.16 -25.27 -1.95
C GLU A 132 -3.38 -25.54 -2.85
N GLY A 133 -3.15 -25.51 -4.17
CA GLY A 133 -4.15 -25.73 -5.21
C GLY A 133 -5.19 -24.60 -5.35
N LYS A 134 -4.94 -23.42 -4.79
CA LYS A 134 -5.88 -22.30 -4.81
C LYS A 134 -5.51 -21.21 -5.80
N ARG A 135 -6.53 -20.60 -6.40
CA ARG A 135 -6.45 -19.32 -7.13
C ARG A 135 -6.73 -18.20 -6.13
N ILE A 136 -5.76 -17.33 -5.91
CA ILE A 136 -5.79 -16.37 -4.80
C ILE A 136 -5.68 -14.94 -5.33
N LEU A 137 -6.55 -14.05 -4.88
CA LEU A 137 -6.39 -12.61 -5.08
C LEU A 137 -5.87 -11.95 -3.81
N PHE A 138 -4.78 -11.20 -3.92
CA PHE A 138 -4.23 -10.40 -2.84
C PHE A 138 -4.39 -8.91 -3.10
N CYS A 139 -4.99 -8.20 -2.16
CA CYS A 139 -4.92 -6.74 -2.11
C CYS A 139 -3.69 -6.27 -1.32
N GLU A 140 -3.02 -5.26 -1.86
CA GLU A 140 -1.90 -4.56 -1.25
C GLU A 140 -2.22 -3.07 -1.21
N ASP A 141 -1.63 -2.30 -0.29
CA ASP A 141 -1.84 -0.86 -0.28
C ASP A 141 -1.16 -0.17 -1.47
N SER A 142 0.11 -0.46 -1.75
CA SER A 142 0.92 0.27 -2.74
C SER A 142 2.12 -0.54 -3.21
N ILE A 143 2.64 -0.18 -4.39
CA ILE A 143 3.91 -0.69 -4.91
C ILE A 143 4.90 0.46 -4.95
N VAL A 144 5.93 0.40 -4.10
CA VAL A 144 7.06 1.35 -4.14
C VAL A 144 8.17 0.79 -5.02
N ARG A 145 8.87 -0.26 -4.58
CA ARG A 145 10.00 -0.88 -5.29
C ARG A 145 9.65 -2.19 -6.01
N GLY A 146 8.54 -2.81 -5.65
CA GLY A 146 8.11 -4.13 -6.15
C GLY A 146 8.88 -5.34 -5.62
N THR A 147 10.08 -5.20 -5.04
CA THR A 147 10.88 -6.35 -4.57
C THR A 147 10.16 -7.22 -3.54
N GLN A 148 9.59 -6.61 -2.50
CA GLN A 148 8.83 -7.34 -1.47
C GLN A 148 7.59 -8.03 -2.05
N LEU A 149 6.96 -7.43 -3.06
CA LEU A 149 5.80 -8.02 -3.74
C LEU A 149 6.21 -9.29 -4.49
N LYS A 150 7.33 -9.23 -5.24
CA LYS A 150 7.88 -10.37 -5.97
C LYS A 150 8.23 -11.54 -5.03
N ASP A 151 8.85 -11.23 -3.89
CA ASP A 151 9.17 -12.24 -2.87
C ASP A 151 7.91 -12.91 -2.30
N ASN A 152 6.87 -12.11 -1.99
CA ASN A 152 5.60 -12.62 -1.48
C ASN A 152 4.88 -13.52 -2.51
N ILE A 153 4.87 -13.12 -3.79
CA ILE A 153 4.30 -13.92 -4.88
C ILE A 153 5.05 -15.25 -5.00
N GLN A 154 6.37 -15.24 -4.99
CA GLN A 154 7.18 -16.46 -5.07
C GLN A 154 6.87 -17.41 -3.92
N ILE A 155 6.75 -16.89 -2.69
CA ILE A 155 6.37 -17.70 -1.52
C ILE A 155 5.01 -18.39 -1.72
N LEU A 156 4.03 -17.73 -2.35
CA LEU A 156 2.72 -18.34 -2.60
C LEU A 156 2.82 -19.51 -3.58
N PHE A 157 3.60 -19.35 -4.66
CA PHE A 157 3.84 -20.43 -5.61
C PHE A 157 4.65 -21.59 -4.99
N ASP A 158 5.66 -21.30 -4.16
CA ASP A 158 6.42 -22.31 -3.42
C ASP A 158 5.55 -23.13 -2.44
N TYR A 159 4.40 -22.56 -2.04
CA TYR A 159 3.39 -23.19 -1.19
C TYR A 159 2.24 -23.82 -1.97
N GLY A 160 2.32 -23.83 -3.31
CA GLY A 160 1.43 -24.58 -4.19
C GLY A 160 0.22 -23.80 -4.69
N ALA A 161 0.21 -22.47 -4.66
CA ALA A 161 -0.84 -21.69 -5.30
C ALA A 161 -0.95 -22.02 -6.79
N SER A 162 -2.17 -22.17 -7.30
CA SER A 162 -2.43 -22.40 -8.73
C SER A 162 -2.36 -21.09 -9.53
N GLU A 163 -2.91 -20.02 -8.96
CA GLU A 163 -2.87 -18.68 -9.54
C GLU A 163 -2.73 -17.63 -8.43
N VAL A 164 -1.99 -16.55 -8.71
CA VAL A 164 -1.81 -15.43 -7.79
C VAL A 164 -2.11 -14.14 -8.53
N HIS A 165 -3.12 -13.40 -8.04
CA HIS A 165 -3.58 -12.14 -8.63
C HIS A 165 -3.34 -11.01 -7.64
N MET A 166 -2.51 -10.02 -8.00
CA MET A 166 -2.24 -8.87 -7.13
C MET A 166 -3.11 -7.67 -7.52
N ARG A 167 -3.66 -6.96 -6.53
CA ARG A 167 -4.44 -5.72 -6.70
C ARG A 167 -3.98 -4.64 -5.72
N PRO A 168 -3.04 -3.77 -6.12
CA PRO A 168 -2.65 -2.61 -5.34
C PRO A 168 -3.80 -1.58 -5.30
N ALA A 169 -4.11 -1.05 -4.13
CA ALA A 169 -5.15 -0.03 -3.96
C ALA A 169 -4.67 1.40 -4.28
N CYS A 170 -3.36 1.62 -4.27
CA CYS A 170 -2.72 2.86 -4.69
C CYS A 170 -2.43 2.84 -6.19
N PRO A 171 -2.64 3.95 -6.91
CA PRO A 171 -2.06 4.14 -8.23
C PRO A 171 -0.54 3.96 -8.22
N THR A 172 0.02 3.60 -9.37
CA THR A 172 1.47 3.44 -9.53
C THR A 172 2.20 4.71 -9.17
N LEU A 173 3.15 4.59 -8.24
CA LEU A 173 3.96 5.71 -7.78
C LEU A 173 5.09 5.98 -8.79
N ILE A 174 5.05 7.16 -9.42
CA ILE A 174 6.08 7.59 -10.39
C ILE A 174 6.80 8.90 -9.98
N PHE A 175 6.33 9.54 -8.91
CA PHE A 175 6.92 10.74 -8.34
C PHE A 175 7.43 10.48 -6.91
N PRO A 176 8.63 10.94 -6.55
CA PRO A 176 9.05 10.95 -5.16
C PRO A 176 8.16 11.90 -4.35
N CYS A 177 7.95 11.59 -3.07
CA CYS A 177 7.20 12.46 -2.18
C CYS A 177 8.13 13.49 -1.53
N GLU A 178 7.89 14.78 -1.75
CA GLU A 178 8.66 15.87 -1.12
C GLU A 178 8.36 16.03 0.38
N PHE A 179 7.21 15.52 0.85
CA PHE A 179 6.76 15.67 2.24
C PHE A 179 7.15 14.48 3.14
N LEU A 180 7.34 13.29 2.57
CA LEU A 180 7.62 12.05 3.29
C LEU A 180 8.79 11.32 2.65
N ASN A 181 9.84 11.05 3.43
CA ASN A 181 10.95 10.19 2.99
C ASN A 181 10.65 8.73 3.32
N PHE A 182 10.15 7.98 2.34
CA PHE A 182 9.88 6.53 2.48
C PHE A 182 11.12 5.65 2.27
N SER A 183 12.21 6.23 1.76
CA SER A 183 13.46 5.55 1.43
C SER A 183 14.64 6.38 1.93
N THR A 184 15.73 5.70 2.32
CA THR A 184 17.01 6.35 2.59
C THR A 184 17.69 6.86 1.31
N SER A 185 17.29 6.31 0.16
CA SER A 185 17.67 6.75 -1.18
C SER A 185 16.60 7.67 -1.75
N ARG A 186 17.02 8.80 -2.31
CA ARG A 186 16.15 9.75 -3.05
C ARG A 186 16.18 9.51 -4.56
N SER A 187 16.72 8.37 -4.99
CA SER A 187 16.74 8.04 -6.41
C SER A 187 15.30 7.84 -6.90
N ARG A 188 14.93 8.57 -7.96
CA ARG A 188 13.62 8.42 -8.59
C ARG A 188 13.43 7.01 -9.15
N LEU A 189 14.52 6.38 -9.60
CA LEU A 189 14.54 5.01 -10.13
C LEU A 189 14.27 3.94 -9.07
N ASP A 190 14.21 4.30 -7.77
CA ASP A 190 13.75 3.35 -6.74
C ASP A 190 12.26 3.02 -6.92
N LEU A 191 11.47 3.89 -7.56
CA LEU A 191 10.06 3.64 -7.81
C LEU A 191 9.92 2.66 -8.97
N ALA A 192 9.16 1.57 -8.78
CA ALA A 192 8.95 0.54 -9.79
C ALA A 192 8.42 1.13 -11.10
N GLY A 193 7.42 2.03 -11.01
CA GLY A 193 6.91 2.73 -12.19
C GLY A 193 7.95 3.60 -12.89
N ARG A 194 8.85 4.25 -12.14
CA ARG A 194 9.91 5.06 -12.73
C ARG A 194 11.00 4.23 -13.39
N SER A 195 11.36 3.09 -12.79
CA SER A 195 12.27 2.13 -13.39
C SER A 195 11.73 1.65 -14.74
N VAL A 196 10.45 1.26 -14.80
CA VAL A 196 9.80 0.82 -16.03
C VAL A 196 9.72 1.94 -17.06
N ILE A 197 9.36 3.17 -16.67
CA ILE A 197 9.34 4.32 -17.60
C ILE A 197 10.71 4.52 -18.24
N ASN A 198 11.80 4.44 -17.46
CA ASN A 198 13.16 4.58 -17.97
C ASN A 198 13.56 3.44 -18.93
N GLU A 199 12.96 2.25 -18.80
CA GLU A 199 13.15 1.15 -19.75
C GLU A 199 12.35 1.34 -21.05
N ILE A 200 11.19 2.00 -21.00
CA ILE A 200 10.35 2.31 -22.17
C ILE A 200 10.97 3.48 -22.95
N GLU A 201 11.28 4.59 -22.28
CA GLU A 201 11.75 5.84 -22.88
C GLU A 201 13.11 6.22 -22.31
N VAL A 202 14.15 5.50 -22.75
CA VAL A 202 15.54 5.70 -22.30
C VAL A 202 15.95 7.18 -22.46
N GLY A 203 16.08 7.88 -21.34
CA GLY A 203 16.70 9.21 -21.27
C GLY A 203 15.78 10.43 -21.49
N ASP A 204 14.46 10.27 -21.71
CA ASP A 204 13.52 11.39 -21.76
C ASP A 204 12.46 11.28 -20.66
N GLU A 205 12.80 11.86 -19.52
CA GLU A 205 12.08 11.69 -18.25
C GLU A 205 11.16 12.90 -17.91
N GLU A 206 11.09 13.91 -18.78
CA GLU A 206 10.50 15.22 -18.46
C GLU A 206 8.98 15.26 -18.62
N ASN A 207 8.40 14.57 -19.60
CA ASN A 207 6.95 14.52 -19.79
C ASN A 207 6.36 13.19 -19.31
N LEU A 208 5.62 13.25 -18.20
CA LEU A 208 5.02 12.07 -17.56
C LEU A 208 3.50 12.07 -17.58
N ASP A 209 2.89 13.05 -18.24
CA ASP A 209 1.45 13.28 -18.22
C ASP A 209 0.67 12.04 -18.65
N ASP A 210 1.16 11.36 -19.69
CA ASP A 210 0.56 10.13 -20.16
C ASP A 210 0.72 8.98 -19.15
N TYR A 211 1.85 8.88 -18.42
CA TYR A 211 2.09 7.78 -17.47
C TYR A 211 1.29 7.87 -16.16
N TYR A 212 0.70 9.02 -15.83
CA TYR A 212 -0.24 9.13 -14.70
C TYR A 212 -1.69 9.40 -15.13
N THR A 213 -1.97 9.39 -16.43
CA THR A 213 -3.33 9.49 -16.98
C THR A 213 -3.92 8.09 -17.15
N PRO A 214 -4.92 7.68 -16.35
CA PRO A 214 -5.50 6.33 -16.44
C PRO A 214 -6.04 6.03 -17.84
N GLY A 215 -5.63 4.91 -18.41
CA GLY A 215 -6.08 4.44 -19.73
C GLY A 215 -5.34 5.01 -20.94
N SER A 216 -4.34 5.88 -20.75
CA SER A 216 -3.43 6.24 -21.84
C SER A 216 -2.61 5.02 -22.28
N GLU A 217 -2.11 5.01 -23.52
CA GLU A 217 -1.27 3.92 -24.04
C GLU A 217 -0.02 3.70 -23.18
N LYS A 218 0.67 4.79 -22.83
CA LYS A 218 1.86 4.77 -21.96
C LYS A 218 1.56 4.32 -20.53
N TYR A 219 0.40 4.71 -19.98
CA TYR A 219 -0.05 4.23 -18.67
C TYR A 219 -0.24 2.72 -18.70
N VAL A 220 -0.98 2.20 -19.69
CA VAL A 220 -1.26 0.76 -19.81
C VAL A 220 0.05 -0.01 -20.00
N GLU A 221 0.93 0.43 -20.90
CA GLU A 221 2.23 -0.21 -21.13
C GLU A 221 3.09 -0.23 -19.86
N MET A 222 3.12 0.87 -19.10
CA MET A 222 3.84 0.92 -17.83
C MET A 222 3.26 -0.09 -16.83
N ILE A 223 1.93 -0.16 -16.67
CA ILE A 223 1.29 -1.09 -15.75
C ILE A 223 1.57 -2.54 -16.14
N ASP A 224 1.51 -2.88 -17.42
CA ASP A 224 1.72 -4.25 -17.91
C ASP A 224 3.17 -4.76 -17.70
N ARG A 225 4.14 -3.85 -17.59
CA ARG A 225 5.56 -4.19 -17.38
C ARG A 225 5.99 -4.25 -15.91
N ILE A 226 5.18 -3.76 -14.97
CA ILE A 226 5.47 -3.77 -13.51
C ILE A 226 5.27 -5.16 -12.91
#